data_AF-A0A7R8W9G2-F1
#
_entry.id   AF-A0A7R8W9G2-F1
#
_cell.length_a   1.000
_cell.length_b   1.000
_cell.length_c   1.000
_cell.angle_alpha   90.00
_cell.angle_beta   90.00
_cell.angle_gamma   90.00
#
_symmetry.space_group_name_H-M   'P 1'
#
loop_
_entity.id
_entity.type
_entity.pdbx_description
1 polymer ?
#
loop_
_entity_poly.entity_id
_entity_poly.type
_entity_poly.pdbx_seq_one_letter_code
_entity_poly.pdbx_strand_id
1 'polypeptide(L)'
;MANAVLCCEGDSASLMTMAAKFHIEIDHEEILQAQAFLNRCDLPDAAQRTFSDLLKVFRGMESLLHLLYTLPVFASEAAWFTVDEAIQILGGMGFMKDCPLERLLRDLRIFRIFEGTNDILRLFIALTGIQHAGLHLRELQAALKNPMGNLGVLLNVVSKRTKDSLGVTSERESAVIENVHPNLHYSALLLAKSVGLFGRAIEGLLRKYGKDIVEKQMHLWRVSNAAIDIVTMAAVLSRSSASLQVVLAGI
;
A
#
# COMPACT_ATOMS: atom_id res chain seq x y z
N MET A 1 -16.20 -36.90 -10.61
CA MET A 1 -16.93 -35.61 -10.62
C MET A 1 -17.74 -35.55 -9.34
N ALA A 2 -17.17 -35.00 -8.28
CA ALA A 2 -17.76 -35.06 -6.94
C ALA A 2 -18.55 -33.78 -6.65
N ASN A 3 -19.86 -33.99 -6.46
CA ASN A 3 -20.89 -33.17 -5.81
C ASN A 3 -20.44 -31.86 -5.14
N ALA A 4 -20.87 -30.73 -5.72
CA ALA A 4 -21.11 -29.46 -5.03
C ALA A 4 -22.55 -29.42 -4.45
N VAL A 5 -22.95 -30.48 -3.74
CA VAL A 5 -24.26 -30.61 -3.06
C VAL A 5 -24.03 -30.61 -1.56
N LEU A 6 -23.45 -29.53 -1.05
CA LEU A 6 -23.29 -29.30 0.39
C LEU A 6 -23.47 -27.80 0.64
N CYS A 7 -24.73 -27.34 0.71
CA CYS A 7 -25.11 -26.12 1.47
C CYS A 7 -26.64 -25.81 1.45
N CYS A 8 -27.52 -26.80 1.26
CA CYS A 8 -28.98 -26.55 1.31
C CYS A 8 -29.72 -27.16 2.49
N GLU A 9 -29.08 -27.91 3.40
CA GLU A 9 -29.80 -28.50 4.54
C GLU A 9 -28.99 -28.36 5.84
N GLY A 10 -29.52 -27.56 6.77
CA GLY A 10 -29.27 -27.73 8.20
C GLY A 10 -28.03 -27.04 8.79
N ASP A 11 -27.92 -25.72 8.68
CA ASP A 11 -27.75 -24.82 9.84
C ASP A 11 -27.62 -23.37 9.32
N SER A 12 -28.56 -22.50 9.68
CA SER A 12 -28.48 -21.07 9.37
C SER A 12 -27.28 -20.37 10.05
N ALA A 13 -26.51 -21.08 10.89
CA ALA A 13 -25.34 -20.56 11.59
C ALA A 13 -24.03 -20.67 10.78
N SER A 14 -23.86 -21.64 9.89
CA SER A 14 -22.56 -21.92 9.24
C SER A 14 -22.33 -21.11 7.95
N LEU A 15 -23.38 -20.80 7.17
CA LEU A 15 -23.31 -19.82 6.07
C LEU A 15 -23.31 -18.38 6.59
N MET A 16 -24.03 -18.13 7.68
CA MET A 16 -23.88 -16.89 8.44
C MET A 16 -22.49 -16.79 9.05
N THR A 17 -21.69 -17.83 9.29
CA THR A 17 -20.32 -17.63 9.82
C THR A 17 -19.32 -17.19 8.74
N MET A 18 -19.57 -17.50 7.46
CA MET A 18 -18.75 -17.00 6.35
C MET A 18 -19.10 -15.54 5.99
N ALA A 19 -20.37 -15.16 6.14
CA ALA A 19 -20.86 -13.79 5.94
C ALA A 19 -20.78 -12.91 7.22
N ALA A 20 -20.98 -13.46 8.42
CA ALA A 20 -20.97 -12.78 9.72
C ALA A 20 -19.59 -12.70 10.37
N LYS A 21 -18.53 -13.22 9.72
CA LYS A 21 -17.15 -12.74 9.99
C LYS A 21 -16.91 -11.33 9.43
N PHE A 22 -17.84 -10.83 8.62
CA PHE A 22 -17.97 -9.44 8.21
C PHE A 22 -19.32 -8.90 8.69
N HIS A 23 -19.50 -8.76 10.01
CA HIS A 23 -20.55 -7.92 10.60
C HIS A 23 -20.41 -6.49 10.04
N ILE A 24 -20.97 -6.24 8.85
CA ILE A 24 -21.03 -4.92 8.24
C ILE A 24 -22.52 -4.58 8.15
N GLU A 25 -23.07 -4.09 9.26
CA GLU A 25 -24.25 -3.24 9.22
C GLU A 25 -23.83 -1.92 8.59
N ILE A 26 -23.83 -1.81 7.25
CA ILE A 26 -23.61 -0.51 6.60
C ILE A 26 -24.87 0.34 6.79
N ASP A 27 -24.99 0.95 7.96
CA ASP A 27 -25.78 2.15 8.14
C ASP A 27 -25.18 3.27 7.29
N HIS A 28 -26.03 4.15 6.75
CA HIS A 28 -25.67 5.24 5.82
C HIS A 28 -24.59 6.23 6.36
N GLU A 29 -24.16 6.07 7.61
CA GLU A 29 -23.11 6.83 8.28
C GLU A 29 -21.73 6.12 8.25
N GLU A 30 -21.64 4.89 7.72
CA GLU A 30 -20.41 4.09 7.65
C GLU A 30 -19.52 4.36 6.42
N ILE A 31 -19.90 5.27 5.53
CA ILE A 31 -19.07 5.64 4.38
C ILE A 31 -17.91 6.56 4.79
N LEU A 32 -18.09 7.32 5.89
CA LEU A 32 -16.99 7.95 6.63
C LEU A 32 -16.14 6.91 7.39
N GLN A 33 -16.57 5.65 7.51
CA GLN A 33 -15.77 4.58 8.08
C GLN A 33 -14.74 3.98 7.12
N ALA A 34 -14.59 4.36 5.85
CA ALA A 34 -13.32 4.04 5.17
C ALA A 34 -12.16 4.88 5.76
N GLN A 35 -12.46 6.10 6.22
CA GLN A 35 -11.58 6.93 7.06
C GLN A 35 -11.58 6.47 8.53
N ALA A 36 -12.71 6.02 9.08
CA ALA A 36 -12.76 5.48 10.44
C ALA A 36 -12.30 4.03 10.58
N PHE A 37 -12.21 3.21 9.53
CA PHE A 37 -11.61 1.87 9.54
C PHE A 37 -10.09 1.98 9.64
N LEU A 38 -9.51 3.13 9.29
CA LEU A 38 -8.13 3.48 9.59
C LEU A 38 -7.97 4.22 10.92
N ASN A 39 -8.96 5.02 11.37
CA ASN A 39 -8.93 5.64 12.71
C ASN A 39 -9.43 4.73 13.85
N ARG A 40 -10.04 3.58 13.54
CA ARG A 40 -10.50 2.49 14.43
C ARG A 40 -10.03 1.11 13.97
N CYS A 41 -9.08 1.05 13.04
CA CYS A 41 -8.09 -0.01 13.19
C CYS A 41 -7.42 0.31 14.54
N ASP A 42 -7.89 -0.33 15.61
CA ASP A 42 -7.10 -0.59 16.81
C ASP A 42 -5.91 -1.45 16.38
N LEU A 43 -5.05 -0.88 15.53
CA LEU A 43 -3.68 -1.30 15.41
C LEU A 43 -3.15 -1.09 16.82
N PRO A 44 -2.75 -2.16 17.53
CA PRO A 44 -2.11 -2.00 18.83
C PRO A 44 -0.99 -0.98 18.65
N ASP A 45 -0.74 -0.11 19.64
CA ASP A 45 0.24 0.99 19.53
C ASP A 45 1.58 0.55 18.92
N ALA A 46 1.96 -0.70 19.17
CA ALA A 46 3.09 -1.40 18.55
C ALA A 46 3.04 -1.42 17.00
N ALA A 47 1.91 -1.75 16.39
CA ALA A 47 1.74 -1.78 14.94
C ALA A 47 1.73 -0.37 14.31
N GLN A 48 1.19 0.63 15.02
CA GLN A 48 1.28 2.02 14.54
C GLN A 48 2.72 2.52 14.58
N ARG A 49 3.45 2.20 15.66
CA ARG A 49 4.86 2.55 15.82
C ARG A 49 5.74 1.88 14.77
N THR A 50 5.63 0.56 14.60
CA THR A 50 6.35 -0.17 13.56
C THR A 50 6.02 0.35 12.17
N PHE A 51 4.76 0.72 11.89
CA PHE A 51 4.39 1.27 10.59
C PHE A 51 5.01 2.65 10.35
N SER A 52 4.94 3.54 11.35
CA SER A 52 5.63 4.82 11.34
C SER A 52 7.14 4.65 11.13
N ASP A 53 7.76 3.70 11.83
CA ASP A 53 9.20 3.48 11.75
C ASP A 53 9.61 2.89 10.38
N LEU A 54 8.80 2.00 9.81
CA LEU A 54 8.96 1.54 8.43
C LEU A 54 8.84 2.70 7.42
N LEU A 55 7.88 3.60 7.60
CA LEU A 55 7.73 4.77 6.74
C LEU A 55 8.92 5.74 6.82
N LYS A 56 9.53 5.92 8.01
CA LYS A 56 10.78 6.69 8.18
C LYS A 56 11.97 6.03 7.48
N VAL A 57 12.01 4.69 7.41
CA VAL A 57 13.02 3.97 6.61
C VAL A 57 12.85 4.28 5.11
N PHE A 58 11.61 4.47 4.65
CA PHE A 58 11.27 4.86 3.29
C PHE A 58 11.34 6.38 3.06
N ARG A 59 12.41 7.02 3.54
CA ARG A 59 12.72 8.46 3.33
C ARG A 59 12.25 8.95 1.96
N GLY A 60 11.28 9.88 1.97
CA GLY A 60 10.63 10.43 0.77
C GLY A 60 9.19 9.97 0.51
N MET A 61 8.70 8.96 1.23
CA MET A 61 7.27 8.62 1.33
C MET A 61 6.62 9.15 2.62
N GLU A 62 7.36 9.92 3.42
CA GLU A 62 6.99 10.41 4.76
C GLU A 62 5.85 11.44 4.76
N SER A 63 5.48 11.97 3.61
CA SER A 63 4.35 12.91 3.54
C SER A 63 3.07 12.16 3.88
N LEU A 64 2.41 12.52 4.99
CA LEU A 64 1.05 12.05 5.35
C LEU A 64 0.08 12.09 4.16
N LEU A 65 0.30 13.03 3.23
CA LEU A 65 -0.41 13.18 1.97
C LEU A 65 -0.41 11.92 1.09
N HIS A 66 0.66 11.12 1.09
CA HIS A 66 0.77 9.93 0.25
C HIS A 66 -0.15 8.81 0.76
N LEU A 67 -0.22 8.63 2.09
CA LEU A 67 -1.11 7.68 2.74
C LEU A 67 -2.58 8.10 2.60
N LEU A 68 -2.84 9.41 2.71
CA LEU A 68 -4.17 9.99 2.54
C LEU A 68 -4.84 9.58 1.23
N TYR A 69 -4.09 9.52 0.13
CA TYR A 69 -4.64 9.15 -1.18
C TYR A 69 -4.50 7.67 -1.52
N THR A 70 -3.47 7.00 -1.01
CA THR A 70 -3.20 5.57 -1.29
C THR A 70 -4.28 4.66 -0.73
N LEU A 71 -4.71 4.94 0.51
CA LEU A 71 -5.62 4.05 1.23
C LEU A 71 -7.04 4.04 0.67
N PRO A 72 -7.68 5.18 0.33
CA PRO A 72 -9.01 5.18 -0.29
C PRO A 72 -9.03 4.47 -1.66
N VAL A 73 -7.98 4.64 -2.47
CA VAL A 73 -7.86 3.97 -3.77
C VAL A 73 -7.77 2.46 -3.59
N PHE A 74 -6.91 2.00 -2.67
CA PHE A 74 -6.76 0.56 -2.40
C PHE A 74 -8.05 -0.04 -1.82
N ALA A 75 -8.65 0.59 -0.82
CA ALA A 75 -9.82 0.07 -0.13
C ALA A 75 -11.05 -0.02 -1.06
N SER A 76 -11.31 1.02 -1.85
CA SER A 76 -12.45 1.03 -2.78
C SER A 76 -12.34 -0.05 -3.86
N GLU A 77 -11.12 -0.33 -4.35
CA GLU A 77 -10.90 -1.36 -5.36
C GLU A 77 -10.88 -2.77 -4.77
N ALA A 78 -10.31 -2.94 -3.58
CA ALA A 78 -10.34 -4.22 -2.87
C ALA A 78 -11.78 -4.62 -2.52
N ALA A 79 -12.61 -3.68 -2.05
CA ALA A 79 -14.01 -3.93 -1.75
C ALA A 79 -14.79 -4.31 -3.01
N TRP A 80 -14.61 -3.56 -4.10
CA TRP A 80 -15.22 -3.86 -5.39
C TRP A 80 -14.85 -5.27 -5.88
N PHE A 81 -13.56 -5.59 -5.90
CA PHE A 81 -13.06 -6.91 -6.32
C PHE A 81 -13.64 -8.04 -5.47
N THR A 82 -13.67 -7.87 -4.14
CA THR A 82 -14.17 -8.90 -3.23
C THR A 82 -15.64 -9.22 -3.48
N VAL A 83 -16.48 -8.20 -3.68
CA VAL A 83 -17.91 -8.42 -3.93
C VAL A 83 -18.16 -9.00 -5.33
N ASP A 84 -17.40 -8.55 -6.33
CA ASP A 84 -17.47 -9.07 -7.70
C ASP A 84 -17.13 -10.57 -7.75
N GLU A 85 -16.02 -10.97 -7.11
CA GLU A 85 -15.64 -12.38 -7.00
C GLU A 85 -16.65 -13.21 -6.19
N ALA A 86 -17.22 -12.65 -5.12
CA ALA A 86 -18.25 -13.34 -4.35
C ALA A 86 -19.50 -13.64 -5.19
N ILE A 87 -19.93 -12.69 -6.04
CA ILE A 87 -21.03 -12.90 -7.00
C ILE A 87 -20.64 -13.98 -8.01
N GLN A 88 -19.43 -13.93 -8.54
CA GLN A 88 -18.93 -14.90 -9.52
C GLN A 88 -18.89 -16.33 -8.96
N ILE A 89 -18.50 -16.50 -7.69
CA ILE A 89 -18.50 -17.78 -6.98
C ILE A 89 -19.92 -18.34 -6.81
N LEU A 90 -20.89 -17.48 -6.49
CA LEU A 90 -22.30 -17.87 -6.31
C LEU A 90 -23.06 -18.03 -7.63
N GLY A 91 -22.47 -17.63 -8.76
CA GLY A 91 -23.07 -17.71 -10.09
C GLY A 91 -24.41 -16.97 -10.15
N GLY A 92 -25.42 -17.63 -10.73
CA GLY A 92 -26.75 -17.03 -10.89
C GLY A 92 -27.40 -16.56 -9.57
N MET A 93 -27.12 -17.25 -8.45
CA MET A 93 -27.66 -16.86 -7.14
C MET A 93 -27.12 -15.52 -6.65
N GLY A 94 -25.84 -15.22 -6.92
CA GLY A 94 -25.21 -13.95 -6.53
C GLY A 94 -25.80 -12.74 -7.27
N PHE A 95 -26.44 -12.97 -8.42
CA PHE A 95 -27.11 -11.94 -9.22
C PHE A 95 -28.60 -11.74 -8.84
N MET A 96 -29.19 -12.63 -8.04
CA MET A 96 -30.58 -12.51 -7.64
C MET A 96 -30.76 -11.41 -6.60
N LYS A 97 -31.88 -10.67 -6.67
CA LYS A 97 -32.22 -9.61 -5.70
C LYS A 97 -32.37 -10.11 -4.26
N ASP A 98 -32.64 -11.40 -4.09
CA ASP A 98 -32.72 -12.02 -2.76
C ASP A 98 -31.33 -12.18 -2.12
N CYS A 99 -30.25 -12.10 -2.90
CA CYS A 99 -28.88 -12.06 -2.41
C CYS A 99 -28.45 -10.60 -2.14
N PRO A 100 -27.88 -10.28 -0.97
CA PRO A 100 -27.47 -8.91 -0.65
C PRO A 100 -26.29 -8.40 -1.50
N LEU A 101 -25.56 -9.30 -2.18
CA LEU A 101 -24.34 -8.96 -2.91
C LEU A 101 -24.58 -8.04 -4.11
N GLU A 102 -25.70 -8.20 -4.83
CA GLU A 102 -26.00 -7.34 -5.98
C GLU A 102 -26.16 -5.87 -5.56
N ARG A 103 -26.79 -5.65 -4.40
CA ARG A 103 -26.96 -4.33 -3.82
C ARG A 103 -25.62 -3.76 -3.37
N LEU A 104 -24.82 -4.56 -2.67
CA LEU A 104 -23.47 -4.16 -2.25
C LEU A 104 -22.60 -3.79 -3.45
N LEU A 105 -22.65 -4.53 -4.55
CA LEU A 105 -21.89 -4.21 -5.76
C LEU A 105 -22.31 -2.84 -6.33
N ARG A 106 -23.61 -2.56 -6.39
CA ARG A 106 -24.13 -1.26 -6.85
C ARG A 106 -23.69 -0.11 -5.93
N ASP A 107 -23.79 -0.33 -4.62
CA ASP A 107 -23.45 0.68 -3.61
C ASP A 107 -21.94 0.96 -3.62
N LEU A 108 -21.10 -0.06 -3.86
CA LEU A 108 -19.65 0.09 -3.92
C LEU A 108 -19.15 0.89 -5.13
N ARG A 109 -19.96 1.04 -6.19
CA ARG A 109 -19.50 1.69 -7.43
C ARG A 109 -19.11 3.15 -7.24
N ILE A 110 -19.80 3.85 -6.33
CA ILE A 110 -19.61 5.30 -6.10
C ILE A 110 -18.27 5.62 -5.43
N PHE A 111 -17.74 4.73 -4.58
CA PHE A 111 -16.51 4.96 -3.83
C PHE A 111 -15.26 5.10 -4.69
N ARG A 112 -15.30 4.62 -5.94
CA ARG A 112 -14.20 4.77 -6.91
C ARG A 112 -14.23 6.13 -7.63
N ILE A 113 -15.29 6.93 -7.41
CA ILE A 113 -15.58 8.19 -8.11
C ILE A 113 -15.63 9.35 -7.12
N PHE A 114 -16.26 9.15 -5.96
CA PHE A 114 -16.47 10.17 -4.93
C PHE A 114 -15.18 10.56 -4.21
N GLU A 115 -15.09 11.78 -3.68
CA GLU A 115 -13.88 12.37 -3.04
C GLU A 115 -12.62 12.42 -3.93
N GLY A 116 -12.82 12.39 -5.25
CA GLY A 116 -11.77 12.31 -6.26
C GLY A 116 -11.73 10.92 -6.87
N THR A 117 -11.77 10.85 -8.21
CA THR A 117 -11.74 9.56 -8.89
C THR A 117 -10.42 8.86 -8.61
N ASN A 118 -10.45 7.53 -8.51
CA ASN A 118 -9.23 6.74 -8.25
C ASN A 118 -8.11 7.06 -9.26
N ASP A 119 -8.46 7.42 -10.50
CA ASP A 119 -7.51 7.81 -11.54
C ASP A 119 -6.78 9.12 -11.21
N ILE A 120 -7.53 10.12 -10.72
CA ILE A 120 -6.97 11.40 -10.31
C ILE A 120 -6.15 11.23 -9.02
N LEU A 121 -6.63 10.45 -8.05
CA LEU A 121 -5.89 10.15 -6.83
C LEU A 121 -4.56 9.44 -7.13
N ARG A 122 -4.54 8.50 -8.08
CA ARG A 122 -3.30 7.88 -8.58
C ARG A 122 -2.31 8.89 -9.15
N LEU A 123 -2.79 9.86 -9.93
CA LEU A 123 -1.92 10.93 -10.43
C LEU A 123 -1.34 11.77 -9.29
N PHE A 124 -2.14 12.10 -8.27
CA PHE A 124 -1.64 12.80 -7.08
C PHE A 124 -0.57 11.99 -6.33
N ILE A 125 -0.80 10.70 -6.09
CA ILE A 125 0.19 9.79 -5.48
C ILE A 125 1.50 9.86 -6.27
N ALA A 126 1.46 9.62 -7.57
CA ALA A 126 2.68 9.61 -8.39
C ALA A 126 3.39 10.96 -8.43
N LEU A 127 2.65 12.06 -8.64
CA LEU A 127 3.23 13.40 -8.79
C LEU A 127 3.81 13.92 -7.49
N THR A 128 3.12 13.76 -6.35
CA THR A 128 3.66 14.18 -5.05
C THR A 128 4.93 13.40 -4.70
N GLY A 129 4.97 12.09 -4.95
CA GLY A 129 6.18 11.29 -4.73
C GLY A 129 7.34 11.71 -5.64
N ILE A 130 7.06 11.93 -6.92
CA ILE A 130 8.06 12.37 -7.91
C ILE A 130 8.58 13.78 -7.60
N GLN A 131 7.72 14.68 -7.12
CA GLN A 131 8.13 16.04 -6.72
C GLN A 131 9.17 15.99 -5.60
N HIS A 132 8.95 15.15 -4.58
CA HIS A 132 9.90 14.96 -3.48
C HIS A 132 11.23 14.39 -3.99
N ALA A 133 11.20 13.36 -4.85
CA ALA A 133 12.40 12.81 -5.47
C ALA A 133 13.12 13.82 -6.39
N GLY A 134 12.38 14.65 -7.10
CA GLY A 134 12.90 15.69 -8.00
C GLY A 134 13.63 16.82 -7.25
N LEU A 135 13.16 17.18 -6.05
CA LEU A 135 13.84 18.14 -5.18
C LEU A 135 15.22 17.62 -4.77
N HIS A 136 15.30 16.37 -4.30
CA HIS A 136 16.59 15.75 -3.95
C HIS A 136 17.54 15.62 -5.15
N LEU A 137 17.04 15.27 -6.33
CA LEU A 137 17.89 15.21 -7.53
C LEU A 137 18.42 16.59 -7.92
N ARG A 138 17.65 17.67 -7.71
CA ARG A 138 18.11 19.04 -7.94
C ARG A 138 19.20 19.45 -6.96
N GLU A 139 19.07 19.11 -5.68
CA GLU A 139 20.11 19.33 -4.68
C GLU A 139 21.42 18.63 -5.08
N LEU A 140 21.33 17.38 -5.53
CA LEU A 140 22.50 16.63 -6.03
C LEU A 140 23.10 17.25 -7.29
N GLN A 141 22.29 17.71 -8.24
CA GLN A 141 22.77 18.41 -9.44
C GLN A 141 23.47 19.73 -9.09
N ALA A 142 22.94 20.48 -8.12
CA ALA A 142 23.58 21.70 -7.64
C ALA A 142 24.91 21.41 -6.93
N ALA A 143 24.96 20.35 -6.12
CA ALA A 143 26.17 19.89 -5.46
C ALA A 143 27.26 19.46 -6.46
N LEU A 144 26.88 18.78 -7.54
CA LEU A 144 27.80 18.39 -8.62
C LEU A 144 28.37 19.58 -9.41
N LYS A 145 27.60 20.65 -9.58
CA LYS A 145 28.08 21.88 -10.26
C LYS A 145 29.15 22.60 -9.44
N ASN A 146 29.10 22.49 -8.10
CA ASN A 146 30.07 23.07 -7.18
C ASN A 146 30.70 21.99 -6.27
N PRO A 147 31.59 21.13 -6.83
CA PRO A 147 32.07 19.94 -6.14
C PRO A 147 32.90 20.25 -4.89
N MET A 148 33.60 21.39 -4.85
CA MET A 148 34.41 21.78 -3.68
C MET A 148 33.59 22.29 -2.50
N GLY A 149 32.37 22.81 -2.73
CA GLY A 149 31.49 23.34 -1.67
C GLY A 149 30.54 22.30 -1.07
N ASN A 150 30.33 21.17 -1.73
CA ASN A 150 29.33 20.16 -1.35
C ASN A 150 29.90 18.74 -1.28
N LEU A 151 31.18 18.62 -0.93
CA LEU A 151 31.90 17.34 -0.90
C LEU A 151 31.25 16.30 0.01
N GLY A 152 30.66 16.72 1.14
CA GLY A 152 29.95 15.83 2.06
C GLY A 152 28.73 15.15 1.43
N VAL A 153 27.94 15.89 0.65
CA VAL A 153 26.78 15.33 -0.06
C VAL A 153 27.22 14.36 -1.16
N LEU A 154 28.27 14.72 -1.91
CA LEU A 154 28.85 13.86 -2.94
C LEU A 154 29.41 12.55 -2.38
N LEU A 155 30.18 12.63 -1.28
CA LEU A 155 30.76 11.46 -0.62
C LEU A 155 29.68 10.50 -0.12
N ASN A 156 28.60 11.02 0.47
CA ASN A 156 27.48 10.20 0.93
C ASN A 156 26.78 9.48 -0.22
N VAL A 157 26.58 10.15 -1.36
CA VAL A 157 25.91 9.58 -2.53
C VAL A 157 26.78 8.53 -3.21
N VAL A 158 28.08 8.81 -3.35
CA VAL A 158 29.05 7.86 -3.91
C VAL A 158 29.17 6.64 -3.01
N SER A 159 29.31 6.82 -1.70
CA SER A 159 29.36 5.73 -0.72
C SER A 159 28.09 4.87 -0.75
N LYS A 160 26.92 5.48 -0.87
CA LYS A 160 25.66 4.77 -0.95
C LYS A 160 25.51 3.99 -2.25
N ARG A 161 25.86 4.59 -3.39
CA ARG A 161 25.82 3.92 -4.71
C ARG A 161 26.84 2.78 -4.81
N THR A 162 28.03 2.93 -4.26
CA THR A 162 29.04 1.86 -4.27
C THR A 162 28.62 0.71 -3.36
N LYS A 163 28.06 0.98 -2.18
CA LYS A 163 27.45 -0.06 -1.32
C LYS A 163 26.33 -0.81 -2.04
N ASP A 164 25.39 -0.09 -2.66
CA ASP A 164 24.26 -0.69 -3.40
C ASP A 164 24.71 -1.51 -4.61
N SER A 165 25.82 -1.12 -5.28
CA SER A 165 26.36 -1.85 -6.43
C SER A 165 27.21 -3.06 -6.06
N LEU A 166 27.71 -3.14 -4.83
CA LEU A 166 28.56 -4.23 -4.32
C LEU A 166 27.76 -5.36 -3.65
N GLY A 167 26.43 -5.23 -3.56
CA GLY A 167 25.57 -6.25 -2.94
C GLY A 167 25.76 -6.38 -1.42
N VAL A 168 26.45 -5.43 -0.79
CA VAL A 168 26.46 -5.28 0.66
C VAL A 168 25.05 -4.87 1.05
N THR A 169 24.45 -5.57 2.02
CA THR A 169 23.07 -5.30 2.49
C THR A 169 22.88 -3.81 2.61
N SER A 170 21.98 -3.27 1.79
CA SER A 170 21.73 -1.84 1.78
C SER A 170 21.29 -1.44 3.19
N GLU A 171 21.78 -0.32 3.72
CA GLU A 171 21.40 0.16 5.07
C GLU A 171 19.87 0.20 5.25
N ARG A 172 19.13 0.36 4.15
CA ARG A 172 17.66 0.27 4.13
C ARG A 172 17.12 -1.14 4.36
N GLU A 173 17.77 -2.17 3.83
CA GLU A 173 17.36 -3.57 4.02
C GLU A 173 17.51 -3.96 5.50
N SER A 174 18.66 -3.64 6.10
CA SER A 174 18.89 -3.83 7.54
C SER A 174 17.87 -3.07 8.39
N ALA A 175 17.60 -1.80 8.05
CA ALA A 175 16.63 -1.00 8.79
C ALA A 175 15.18 -1.54 8.71
N VAL A 176 14.72 -2.06 7.56
CA VAL A 176 13.39 -2.69 7.48
C VAL A 176 13.35 -3.98 8.29
N ILE A 177 14.40 -4.80 8.22
CA ILE A 177 14.50 -6.09 8.92
C ILE A 177 14.51 -5.88 10.45
N GLU A 178 15.23 -4.87 10.94
CA GLU A 178 15.31 -4.54 12.37
C GLU A 178 13.95 -4.15 12.98
N ASN A 179 13.06 -3.57 12.18
CA ASN A 179 11.73 -3.12 12.63
C ASN A 179 10.64 -4.21 12.53
N VAL A 180 10.95 -5.37 11.95
CA VAL A 180 9.98 -6.43 11.64
C VAL A 180 10.29 -7.70 12.43
N HIS A 181 9.25 -8.43 12.81
CA HIS A 181 9.40 -9.68 13.57
C HIS A 181 10.27 -10.71 12.81
N PRO A 182 11.17 -11.47 13.48
CA PRO A 182 12.09 -12.43 12.82
C PRO A 182 11.44 -13.38 11.81
N ASN A 183 10.26 -13.91 12.12
CA ASN A 183 9.52 -14.81 11.22
C ASN A 183 9.10 -14.16 9.89
N LEU A 184 9.12 -12.83 9.79
CA LEU A 184 8.74 -12.06 8.62
C LEU A 184 9.94 -11.41 7.90
N HIS A 185 11.18 -11.72 8.31
CA HIS A 185 12.40 -11.16 7.72
C HIS A 185 12.53 -11.38 6.21
N TYR A 186 12.10 -12.54 5.72
CA TYR A 186 12.08 -12.81 4.28
C TYR A 186 11.17 -11.83 3.52
N SER A 187 9.97 -11.59 4.05
CA SER A 187 8.99 -10.67 3.47
C SER A 187 9.44 -9.20 3.61
N ALA A 188 10.09 -8.85 4.72
CA ALA A 188 10.74 -7.56 4.91
C ALA A 188 11.85 -7.29 3.88
N LEU A 189 12.66 -8.31 3.56
CA LEU A 189 13.69 -8.22 2.52
C LEU A 189 13.07 -7.96 1.14
N LEU A 190 11.96 -8.63 0.81
CA LEU A 190 11.23 -8.39 -0.44
C LEU A 190 10.70 -6.96 -0.51
N LEU A 191 10.14 -6.42 0.58
CA LEU A 191 9.70 -5.02 0.66
C LEU A 191 10.87 -4.06 0.41
N ALA A 192 12.00 -4.25 1.09
CA ALA A 192 13.17 -3.42 0.92
C ALA A 192 13.70 -3.44 -0.53
N LYS A 193 13.73 -4.62 -1.15
CA LYS A 193 14.10 -4.78 -2.57
C LYS A 193 13.12 -4.06 -3.51
N SER A 194 11.81 -4.20 -3.28
CA SER A 194 10.77 -3.52 -4.06
C SER A 194 10.91 -2.00 -3.99
N VAL A 195 11.17 -1.46 -2.80
CA VAL A 195 11.44 -0.02 -2.61
C VAL A 195 12.71 0.41 -3.35
N GLY A 196 13.78 -0.38 -3.31
CA GLY A 196 15.02 -0.10 -4.04
C GLY A 196 14.81 -0.09 -5.56
N LEU A 197 14.04 -1.05 -6.10
CA LEU A 197 13.66 -1.09 -7.52
C LEU A 197 12.78 0.11 -7.91
N PHE A 198 11.80 0.45 -7.06
CA PHE A 198 10.92 1.59 -7.25
C PHE A 198 11.71 2.90 -7.30
N GLY A 199 12.63 3.14 -6.36
CA GLY A 199 13.49 4.33 -6.36
C GLY A 199 14.32 4.45 -7.64
N ARG A 200 14.92 3.36 -8.11
CA ARG A 200 15.68 3.34 -9.38
C ARG A 200 14.79 3.65 -10.59
N ALA A 201 13.55 3.14 -10.61
CA ALA A 201 12.59 3.44 -11.66
C ALA A 201 12.22 4.93 -11.68
N ILE A 202 11.94 5.54 -10.51
CA ILE A 202 11.67 6.98 -10.39
C ILE A 202 12.85 7.82 -10.86
N GLU A 203 14.08 7.49 -10.45
CA GLU A 203 15.27 8.19 -10.92
C GLU A 203 15.45 8.08 -12.44
N GLY A 204 15.16 6.91 -13.02
CA GLY A 204 15.22 6.69 -14.47
C GLY A 204 14.19 7.52 -15.21
N LEU A 205 12.96 7.59 -14.70
CA LEU A 205 11.87 8.40 -15.25
C LEU A 205 12.20 9.90 -15.16
N LEU A 206 12.69 10.37 -14.01
CA LEU A 206 13.09 11.77 -13.81
C LEU A 206 14.28 12.17 -14.68
N ARG A 207 15.27 11.28 -14.87
CA ARG A 207 16.39 11.52 -15.80
C ARG A 207 15.92 11.61 -17.26
N LYS A 208 14.96 10.77 -17.65
CA LYS A 208 14.49 10.69 -19.03
C LYS A 208 13.54 11.82 -19.42
N TYR A 209 12.58 12.13 -18.54
CA TYR A 209 11.47 13.04 -18.85
C TYR A 209 11.54 14.38 -18.11
N GLY A 210 12.33 14.49 -17.05
CA GLY A 210 12.48 15.74 -16.30
C GLY A 210 11.12 16.31 -15.84
N LYS A 211 10.84 17.56 -16.23
CA LYS A 211 9.57 18.24 -15.91
C LYS A 211 8.38 17.70 -16.73
N ASP A 212 8.63 17.12 -17.90
CA ASP A 212 7.59 16.62 -18.81
C ASP A 212 7.01 15.28 -18.34
N ILE A 213 7.48 14.76 -17.19
CA ILE A 213 6.93 13.56 -16.56
C ILE A 213 5.45 13.71 -16.21
N VAL A 214 4.98 14.95 -15.98
CA VAL A 214 3.58 15.27 -15.67
C VAL A 214 2.65 14.83 -16.80
N GLU A 215 3.11 14.93 -18.05
CA GLU A 215 2.34 14.53 -19.23
C GLU A 215 2.39 13.02 -19.50
N LYS A 216 3.18 12.26 -18.73
CA LYS A 216 3.36 10.82 -18.95
C LYS A 216 2.43 9.99 -18.07
N GLN A 217 1.12 10.17 -18.28
CA GLN A 217 0.06 9.53 -17.49
C GLN A 217 0.23 8.01 -17.35
N MET A 218 0.60 7.30 -18.43
CA MET A 218 0.83 5.83 -18.37
C MET A 218 2.00 5.44 -17.46
N HIS A 219 3.03 6.28 -17.36
CA HIS A 219 4.14 6.05 -16.44
C HIS A 219 3.73 6.41 -15.01
N LEU A 220 3.03 7.53 -14.82
CA LEU A 220 2.50 7.94 -13.52
C LEU A 220 1.56 6.90 -12.93
N TRP A 221 0.69 6.31 -13.75
CA TRP A 221 -0.21 5.23 -13.35
C TRP A 221 0.53 3.98 -12.83
N ARG A 222 1.60 3.58 -13.52
CA ARG A 222 2.42 2.43 -13.09
C ARG A 222 3.18 2.74 -11.81
N VAL A 223 3.67 3.97 -11.69
CA VAL A 223 4.33 4.47 -10.47
C VAL A 223 3.36 4.46 -9.29
N SER A 224 2.14 4.97 -9.47
CA SER A 224 1.14 5.01 -8.39
C SER A 224 0.76 3.61 -7.93
N ASN A 225 0.55 2.66 -8.85
CA ASN A 225 0.23 1.28 -8.48
C ASN A 225 1.37 0.63 -7.69
N ALA A 226 2.62 0.78 -8.14
CA ALA A 226 3.77 0.28 -7.39
C ALA A 226 3.91 0.94 -6.00
N ALA A 227 3.58 2.23 -5.88
CA ALA A 227 3.56 2.92 -4.59
C ALA A 227 2.47 2.37 -3.66
N ILE A 228 1.26 2.13 -4.19
CA ILE A 228 0.14 1.52 -3.45
C ILE A 228 0.55 0.13 -2.92
N ASP A 229 1.17 -0.71 -3.77
CA ASP A 229 1.64 -2.04 -3.38
C ASP A 229 2.70 -1.97 -2.26
N ILE A 230 3.69 -1.08 -2.37
CA ILE A 230 4.74 -0.90 -1.37
C ILE A 230 4.16 -0.48 -0.01
N VAL A 231 3.24 0.50 -0.01
CA VAL A 231 2.58 0.97 1.22
C VAL A 231 1.76 -0.16 1.84
N THR A 232 1.03 -0.91 1.02
CA THR A 232 0.20 -2.03 1.47
C THR A 232 1.07 -3.14 2.08
N MET A 233 2.18 -3.50 1.43
CA MET A 233 3.15 -4.46 1.97
C MET A 233 3.71 -4.01 3.32
N ALA A 234 4.07 -2.72 3.46
CA ALA A 234 4.56 -2.17 4.72
C ALA A 234 3.50 -2.22 5.83
N ALA A 235 2.25 -1.89 5.51
CA ALA A 235 1.14 -1.92 6.47
C ALA A 235 0.86 -3.35 6.97
N VAL A 236 0.82 -4.34 6.06
CA VAL A 236 0.60 -5.73 6.41
C VAL A 236 1.76 -6.29 7.24
N LEU A 237 3.01 -5.97 6.88
CA LEU A 237 4.18 -6.40 7.66
C LEU A 237 4.19 -5.80 9.06
N SER A 238 3.84 -4.52 9.18
CA SER A 238 3.73 -3.87 10.48
C SER A 238 2.69 -4.56 11.37
N ARG A 239 1.48 -4.72 10.85
CA ARG A 239 0.37 -5.35 11.59
C ARG A 239 0.68 -6.80 11.96
N SER A 240 1.24 -7.57 11.03
CA SER A 240 1.60 -8.97 11.27
C SER A 240 2.72 -9.08 12.30
N SER A 241 3.70 -8.18 12.26
CA SER A 241 4.80 -8.15 13.24
C SER A 241 4.28 -7.87 14.65
N ALA A 242 3.43 -6.85 14.79
CA ALA A 242 2.83 -6.52 16.08
C ALA A 242 1.94 -7.66 16.60
N SER A 243 1.14 -8.29 15.73
CA SER A 243 0.32 -9.44 16.11
C SER A 243 1.17 -10.62 16.59
N LEU A 244 2.29 -10.92 15.90
CA LEU A 244 3.20 -12.00 16.33
C LEU A 244 3.89 -11.68 17.66
N GLN A 245 4.25 -10.42 17.89
CA GLN A 245 4.83 -9.99 19.17
C GLN A 245 3.84 -10.18 20.32
N VAL A 246 2.55 -9.87 20.13
CA VAL A 246 1.51 -10.09 21.16
C VAL A 246 1.30 -11.58 21.43
N VAL A 247 1.11 -12.40 20.39
CA VAL A 247 0.87 -13.84 20.53
C VAL A 247 2.04 -14.57 21.20
N LEU A 248 3.28 -14.19 20.86
CA LEU A 248 4.48 -14.78 21.49
C LEU A 248 4.74 -14.24 22.90
N ALA A 249 4.22 -13.06 23.25
CA ALA A 249 4.25 -12.55 24.60
C ALA A 249 3.24 -13.24 25.54
N GLY A 250 2.38 -14.13 25.00
CA GLY A 250 1.40 -14.89 25.79
C GLY A 250 0.28 -14.03 26.37
N ILE A 251 0.00 -12.87 25.76
CA ILE A 251 -1.08 -11.94 26.11
C ILE A 251 -2.29 -12.20 25.21
#